data_AF-A0A9W5YG28-F1
#
_entry.id   AF-A0A9W5YG28-F1
#
_cell.length_a   1.000
_cell.length_b   1.000
_cell.length_c   1.000
_cell.angle_alpha   90.00
_cell.angle_beta   90.00
_cell.angle_gamma   90.00
#
_symmetry.space_group_name_H-M   'P 1'
#
loop_
_entity.id
_entity.type
_entity.pdbx_description
1 polymer ?
#
loop_
_entity_poly.entity_id
_entity_poly.type
_entity_poly.pdbx_seq_one_letter_code
_entity_poly.pdbx_strand_id
1 'polypeptide(L)'
;MSRNAGYMKKLRKARVERKQCIRCGKPLSQESLIRGVKQCEKCLDYQRKRKLGQISSKVNTTYFYNRQYKKDEIKRKELGNFMVENKITIKDLAKEANLSQRTIQRILYTDANYTKKTKDAINNYLGKELL
;
A
#
# COMPACT_ATOMS: atom_id res chain seq x y z
N MET A 1 -15.70 -18.38 15.59
CA MET A 1 -15.24 -19.39 14.61
C MET A 1 -15.78 -19.07 13.21
N SER A 2 -14.90 -19.06 12.22
CA SER A 2 -15.13 -18.77 10.80
C SER A 2 -16.10 -19.78 10.14
N ARG A 3 -17.41 -19.54 10.20
CA ARG A 3 -18.41 -20.34 9.46
C ARG A 3 -18.31 -20.17 7.94
N ASN A 4 -17.68 -19.09 7.46
CA ASN A 4 -17.66 -18.74 6.03
C ASN A 4 -16.54 -19.38 5.20
N ALA A 5 -15.35 -19.64 5.76
CA ALA A 5 -14.23 -20.14 4.95
C ALA A 5 -14.47 -21.59 4.46
N GLY A 6 -14.97 -22.46 5.33
CA GLY A 6 -15.29 -23.85 4.99
C GLY A 6 -16.41 -23.96 3.95
N TYR A 7 -17.47 -23.15 4.12
CA TYR A 7 -18.57 -23.04 3.17
C TYR A 7 -18.09 -22.58 1.79
N MET A 8 -17.28 -21.52 1.74
CA MET A 8 -16.74 -21.00 0.48
C MET A 8 -15.81 -21.98 -0.22
N LYS A 9 -15.07 -22.82 0.53
CA LYS A 9 -14.25 -23.89 -0.04
C LYS A 9 -15.12 -24.96 -0.72
N LYS A 10 -16.19 -25.41 -0.06
CA LYS A 10 -17.15 -26.37 -0.62
C LYS A 10 -17.85 -25.81 -1.87
N LEU A 11 -18.33 -24.57 -1.79
CA LEU A 11 -19.00 -23.88 -2.91
C LEU A 11 -18.10 -23.77 -4.16
N ARG A 12 -16.81 -23.46 -3.98
CA ARG A 12 -15.87 -23.37 -5.11
C ARG A 12 -15.60 -24.73 -5.75
N LYS A 13 -15.50 -25.81 -4.97
CA LYS A 13 -15.36 -27.17 -5.50
C LYS A 13 -16.56 -27.57 -6.36
N ALA A 14 -17.77 -27.40 -5.82
CA ALA A 14 -19.01 -27.70 -6.54
C ALA A 14 -19.14 -26.90 -7.86
N ARG A 15 -18.68 -25.63 -7.87
CA ARG A 15 -18.67 -24.81 -9.09
C ARG A 15 -17.70 -25.32 -10.15
N VAL A 16 -16.55 -25.87 -9.77
CA VAL A 16 -15.60 -26.49 -10.72
C VAL A 16 -16.24 -27.70 -11.39
N GLU A 17 -16.87 -28.57 -10.60
CA GLU A 17 -17.59 -29.75 -11.10
C GLU A 17 -18.72 -29.36 -12.06
N ARG A 18 -19.44 -28.27 -11.77
CA ARG A 18 -20.51 -27.72 -12.62
C ARG A 18 -20.01 -26.86 -13.78
N LYS A 19 -18.71 -26.79 -14.06
CA LYS A 19 -18.11 -25.94 -15.13
C LYS A 19 -18.51 -24.46 -15.00
N GLN A 20 -18.67 -23.99 -13.76
CA GLN A 20 -19.04 -22.62 -13.41
C GLN A 20 -17.86 -21.84 -12.84
N CYS A 21 -17.88 -20.53 -13.04
CA CYS A 21 -16.94 -19.61 -12.45
C CYS A 21 -16.96 -19.72 -10.92
N ILE A 22 -15.81 -20.02 -10.33
CA ILE A 22 -15.69 -20.19 -8.87
C ILE A 22 -16.03 -18.92 -8.08
N ARG A 23 -15.97 -17.74 -8.73
CA ARG A 23 -16.23 -16.43 -8.11
C ARG A 23 -17.71 -16.04 -8.16
N CYS A 24 -18.31 -16.02 -9.35
CA CYS A 24 -19.68 -15.52 -9.55
C CYS A 24 -20.72 -16.60 -9.85
N GLY A 25 -20.33 -17.86 -10.07
CA GLY A 25 -21.24 -18.97 -10.36
C GLY A 25 -21.78 -19.02 -11.80
N LYS A 26 -21.42 -18.07 -12.66
CA LYS A 26 -21.82 -18.09 -14.08
C LYS A 26 -21.12 -19.22 -14.85
N PRO A 27 -21.75 -19.82 -15.88
CA PRO A 27 -21.10 -20.84 -16.71
C PRO A 27 -19.83 -20.29 -17.36
N LEU A 28 -18.81 -21.15 -17.50
CA LEU A 28 -17.58 -20.83 -18.21
C LEU A 28 -17.76 -21.06 -19.71
N SER A 29 -17.10 -20.24 -20.54
CA SER A 29 -17.03 -20.49 -21.98
C SER A 29 -16.23 -21.77 -22.27
N GLN A 30 -16.48 -22.39 -23.42
CA GLN A 30 -15.76 -23.57 -23.86
C GLN A 30 -14.24 -23.32 -23.94
N GLU A 31 -13.85 -22.14 -24.44
CA GLU A 31 -12.44 -21.70 -24.44
C GLU A 31 -11.84 -21.60 -23.04
N SER A 32 -12.60 -21.08 -22.06
CA SER A 32 -12.14 -21.00 -20.66
C SER A 32 -11.92 -22.39 -20.07
N LEU A 33 -12.79 -23.35 -20.42
CA LEU A 33 -12.68 -24.74 -19.96
C LEU A 33 -11.48 -25.44 -20.59
N ILE A 34 -11.25 -25.27 -21.90
CA ILE A 34 -10.10 -25.82 -22.63
C ILE A 34 -8.78 -25.28 -22.04
N ARG A 35 -8.74 -23.97 -21.73
CA ARG A 35 -7.57 -23.32 -21.12
C ARG A 35 -7.41 -23.64 -19.63
N GLY A 36 -8.28 -24.46 -19.03
CA GLY A 36 -8.23 -24.81 -17.60
C GLY A 36 -8.54 -23.65 -16.65
N VAL A 37 -9.17 -22.58 -17.13
CA VAL A 37 -9.44 -21.36 -16.37
C VAL A 37 -10.70 -21.53 -15.53
N LYS A 38 -10.57 -21.38 -14.21
CA LYS A 38 -11.67 -21.59 -13.24
C LYS A 38 -12.56 -20.35 -13.04
N GLN A 39 -12.29 -19.26 -13.73
CA GLN A 39 -12.98 -17.98 -13.60
C GLN A 39 -13.44 -17.44 -14.97
N CYS A 40 -14.59 -16.76 -15.01
CA CYS A 40 -15.02 -16.09 -16.24
C CYS A 40 -14.19 -14.83 -16.50
N GLU A 41 -14.15 -14.40 -17.75
CA GLU A 41 -13.39 -13.23 -18.21
C GLU A 41 -13.73 -11.96 -17.42
N LYS A 42 -15.02 -11.69 -17.20
CA LYS A 42 -15.45 -10.54 -16.37
C LYS A 42 -14.85 -10.55 -14.96
N CYS A 43 -14.70 -11.73 -14.35
CA CYS A 43 -14.09 -11.85 -13.02
C CYS A 43 -12.57 -11.70 -13.07
N LEU A 44 -11.92 -12.19 -14.12
CA LEU A 44 -10.48 -12.03 -14.34
C LEU A 44 -10.14 -10.57 -14.63
N ASP A 45 -10.92 -9.90 -15.48
CA ASP A 45 -10.72 -8.48 -15.81
C ASP A 45 -10.97 -7.59 -14.61
N TYR A 46 -11.99 -7.89 -13.79
CA TYR A 46 -12.17 -7.19 -12.51
C TYR A 46 -10.93 -7.33 -11.62
N GLN A 47 -10.32 -8.53 -11.53
CA GLN A 47 -9.10 -8.72 -10.77
C GLN A 47 -7.91 -7.98 -11.38
N ARG A 48 -7.74 -8.01 -12.70
CA ARG A 48 -6.68 -7.28 -13.41
C ARG A 48 -6.82 -5.79 -13.19
N LYS A 49 -8.01 -5.21 -13.38
CA LYS A 49 -8.29 -3.79 -13.13
C LYS A 49 -8.06 -3.41 -11.68
N ARG A 50 -8.47 -4.23 -10.71
CA ARG A 50 -8.16 -4.00 -9.29
C ARG A 50 -6.66 -4.09 -8.99
N LYS A 51 -5.95 -5.04 -9.60
CA LYS A 51 -4.50 -5.20 -9.43
C LYS A 51 -3.76 -4.00 -10.03
N LEU A 52 -4.17 -3.54 -11.21
CA LEU A 52 -3.64 -2.35 -11.87
C LEU A 52 -3.97 -1.06 -11.11
N GLY A 53 -5.19 -0.91 -10.59
CA GLY A 53 -5.56 0.21 -9.72
C GLY A 53 -4.83 0.20 -8.37
N GLN A 54 -4.52 -0.99 -7.84
CA GLN A 54 -3.63 -1.12 -6.68
C GLN A 54 -2.16 -0.86 -7.02
N ILE A 55 -1.72 -1.10 -8.26
CA ILE A 55 -0.37 -0.77 -8.72
C ILE A 55 -0.24 0.73 -8.95
N SER A 56 -1.21 1.40 -9.59
CA SER A 56 -1.14 2.87 -9.78
C SER A 56 -1.25 3.63 -8.45
N SER A 57 -2.05 3.14 -7.50
CA SER A 57 -2.13 3.75 -6.17
C SER A 57 -0.92 3.45 -5.30
N LYS A 58 -0.27 2.29 -5.44
CA LYS A 58 0.94 1.93 -4.68
C LYS A 58 2.22 2.53 -5.25
N VAL A 59 2.42 2.56 -6.57
CA VAL A 59 3.73 2.92 -7.12
C VAL A 59 4.09 4.39 -6.87
N ASN A 60 3.11 5.29 -6.74
CA ASN A 60 3.40 6.70 -6.40
C ASN A 60 3.41 7.03 -4.90
N THR A 61 3.08 6.08 -4.00
CA THR A 61 3.03 6.35 -2.53
C THR A 61 3.83 5.37 -1.68
N THR A 62 4.26 4.23 -2.22
CA THR A 62 4.91 3.17 -1.42
C THR A 62 6.37 3.46 -1.07
N TYR A 63 7.00 4.45 -1.70
CA TYR A 63 8.38 4.82 -1.35
C TYR A 63 8.47 5.77 -0.15
N PHE A 64 7.38 6.46 0.20
CA PHE A 64 7.39 7.42 1.32
C PHE A 64 6.84 6.88 2.62
N TYR A 65 5.92 5.92 2.55
CA TYR A 65 5.01 5.69 3.65
C TYR A 65 5.01 4.22 4.10
N ASN A 66 5.44 4.00 5.35
CA ASN A 66 4.88 2.91 6.13
C ASN A 66 3.35 2.95 5.96
N ARG A 67 2.73 1.78 5.76
CA ARG A 67 1.31 1.58 5.41
C ARG A 67 0.25 2.30 6.29
N GLN A 68 0.66 3.05 7.31
CA GLN A 68 -0.21 3.63 8.33
C GLN A 68 -0.44 5.14 8.19
N TYR A 69 0.27 5.88 7.34
CA TYR A 69 0.16 7.34 7.33
C TYR A 69 -0.12 7.88 5.93
N LYS A 70 -1.27 8.56 5.78
CA LYS A 70 -1.69 9.17 4.51
C LYS A 70 -0.99 10.52 4.33
N LYS A 71 -0.72 10.91 3.08
CA LYS A 71 -0.15 12.23 2.73
C LYS A 71 -0.95 13.40 3.32
N ASP A 72 -2.28 13.22 3.43
CA ASP A 72 -3.20 14.23 3.99
C ASP A 72 -3.10 14.41 5.51
N GLU A 73 -2.38 13.52 6.21
CA GLU A 73 -2.19 13.55 7.66
C GLU A 73 -0.83 14.17 8.08
N ILE A 74 0.01 14.58 7.12
CA ILE A 74 1.29 15.23 7.43
C ILE A 74 1.00 16.62 8.02
N LYS A 75 1.32 16.78 9.31
CA LYS A 75 1.20 18.07 10.01
C LYS A 75 2.28 19.05 9.57
N ARG A 76 3.49 18.57 9.30
CA ARG A 76 4.63 19.39 8.83
C ARG A 76 4.78 19.34 7.32
N LYS A 77 3.95 20.12 6.63
CA LYS A 77 3.82 20.12 5.16
C LYS A 77 5.12 20.49 4.44
N GLU A 78 5.89 21.45 4.94
CA GLU A 78 7.14 21.90 4.29
C GLU A 78 8.19 20.78 4.25
N LEU A 79 8.47 20.16 5.40
CA LEU A 79 9.36 19.00 5.48
C LEU A 79 8.82 17.84 4.63
N GLY A 80 7.52 17.54 4.72
CA GLY A 80 6.91 16.45 3.96
C GLY A 80 7.00 16.66 2.44
N ASN A 81 6.74 17.87 1.95
CA ASN A 81 6.82 18.22 0.54
C ASN A 81 8.26 18.16 0.04
N PHE A 82 9.21 18.71 0.80
CA PHE A 82 10.62 18.66 0.45
C PHE A 82 11.12 17.22 0.32
N MET A 83 10.75 16.36 1.28
CA MET A 83 11.10 14.95 1.22
C MET A 83 10.53 14.33 -0.07
N VAL A 84 9.26 14.58 -0.41
CA VAL A 84 8.59 14.08 -1.64
C VAL A 84 9.29 14.53 -2.91
N GLU A 85 9.59 15.83 -3.06
CA GLU A 85 10.26 16.40 -4.22
C GLU A 85 11.64 15.78 -4.45
N ASN A 86 12.38 15.55 -3.35
CA ASN A 86 13.74 15.02 -3.39
C ASN A 86 13.79 13.47 -3.27
N LYS A 87 12.64 12.79 -3.29
CA LYS A 87 12.54 11.32 -3.17
C LYS A 87 13.23 10.74 -1.91
N ILE A 88 13.27 11.50 -0.82
CA ILE A 88 13.90 11.10 0.45
C ILE A 88 12.91 10.27 1.29
N THR A 89 13.26 9.03 1.63
CA THR A 89 12.37 8.21 2.48
C THR A 89 12.58 8.50 3.97
N ILE A 90 11.61 8.14 4.81
CA ILE A 90 11.74 8.20 6.28
C ILE A 90 12.95 7.40 6.77
N LYS A 91 13.24 6.26 6.10
CA LYS A 91 14.38 5.40 6.46
C LYS A 91 15.70 6.10 6.17
N ASP A 92 15.80 6.77 5.03
CA ASP A 92 17.01 7.51 4.64
C ASP A 92 17.23 8.67 5.62
N LEU A 93 16.20 9.47 5.87
CA LEU A 93 16.28 10.58 6.81
C LEU A 93 16.63 10.11 8.23
N ALA A 94 16.06 9.00 8.69
CA ALA A 94 16.39 8.41 9.99
C ALA A 94 17.85 7.94 10.06
N LYS A 95 18.36 7.31 9.00
CA LYS A 95 19.73 6.81 8.95
C LYS A 95 20.74 7.97 8.97
N GLU A 96 20.52 8.98 8.12
CA GLU A 96 21.46 10.09 7.95
C GLU A 96 21.43 11.06 9.13
N ALA A 97 20.26 11.31 9.73
CA ALA A 97 20.15 12.11 10.95
C ALA A 97 20.52 11.33 12.24
N ASN A 98 20.89 10.05 12.14
CA ASN A 98 21.12 9.14 13.27
C ASN A 98 19.96 9.13 14.28
N LEU A 99 18.74 9.00 13.77
CA LEU A 99 17.49 8.98 14.53
C LEU A 99 16.71 7.69 14.28
N SER A 100 15.75 7.38 15.15
CA SER A 100 14.82 6.29 14.88
C SER A 100 13.79 6.71 13.82
N GLN A 101 13.35 5.77 12.98
CA GLN A 101 12.25 6.02 12.03
C GLN A 101 10.97 6.49 12.73
N ARG A 102 10.73 6.02 13.97
CA ARG A 102 9.58 6.44 14.79
C ARG A 102 9.67 7.91 15.20
N THR A 103 10.88 8.41 15.44
CA THR A 103 11.12 9.83 15.73
C THR A 103 10.74 10.69 14.53
N ILE A 104 11.23 10.32 13.34
CA ILE A 104 10.90 11.03 12.09
C ILE A 104 9.39 10.99 11.80
N GLN A 105 8.73 9.84 12.00
CA GLN A 105 7.27 9.73 11.87
C GLN A 105 6.54 10.65 12.85
N ARG A 106 6.94 10.71 14.12
CA ARG A 106 6.35 11.62 15.08
C ARG A 106 6.50 13.08 14.63
N ILE A 107 7.66 13.48 14.13
CA ILE A 107 7.89 14.85 13.65
C ILE A 107 6.97 15.18 12.46
N LEU A 108 6.78 14.24 11.53
CA LEU A 108 5.96 14.46 10.34
C LEU A 108 4.45 14.46 10.61
N TYR A 109 3.97 13.56 11.47
CA TYR A 109 2.53 13.29 11.63
C TYR A 109 1.92 13.75 12.95
N THR A 110 2.73 14.20 13.91
CA THR A 110 2.24 14.61 15.23
C THR A 110 2.78 15.99 15.59
N ASP A 111 2.07 16.72 16.46
CA ASP A 111 2.55 17.99 17.03
C ASP A 111 3.62 17.78 18.12
N ALA A 112 4.32 16.64 18.08
CA ALA A 112 5.33 16.32 19.09
C ALA A 112 6.47 17.33 19.03
N ASN A 113 6.80 17.92 20.18
CA ASN A 113 8.00 18.71 20.35
C ASN A 113 9.23 17.83 20.11
N TYR A 114 10.19 18.33 19.35
CA TYR A 114 11.51 17.74 19.17
C TYR A 114 12.58 18.62 19.78
N THR A 115 13.70 17.99 20.12
CA THR A 115 14.83 18.70 20.70
C THR A 115 15.57 19.52 19.63
N LYS A 116 16.28 20.57 20.05
CA LYS A 116 17.17 21.34 19.15
C LYS A 116 18.16 20.44 18.43
N LYS A 117 18.75 19.47 19.13
CA LYS A 117 19.65 18.46 18.55
C LYS A 117 19.02 17.67 17.40
N THR A 118 17.73 17.32 17.53
CA THR A 118 16.98 16.62 16.49
C THR A 118 16.71 17.52 15.27
N LYS A 119 16.36 18.78 15.52
CA LYS A 119 16.19 19.80 14.47
C LYS A 119 17.48 20.00 13.69
N ASP A 120 18.58 20.24 14.40
CA ASP A 120 19.89 20.50 13.80
C ASP A 120 20.36 19.29 12.96
N ALA A 121 20.19 18.06 13.45
CA ALA A 121 20.54 16.85 12.71
C ALA A 121 19.76 16.71 11.39
N ILE A 122 18.45 17.01 11.41
CA ILE A 122 17.61 16.93 10.21
C ILE A 122 17.95 18.07 9.24
N ASN A 123 18.09 19.31 9.73
CA ASN A 123 18.40 20.46 8.89
C ASN A 123 19.80 20.35 8.25
N ASN A 124 20.79 19.82 8.98
CA ASN A 124 22.13 19.57 8.46
C ASN A 124 22.11 18.58 7.29
N TYR A 125 21.33 17.50 7.39
CA TYR A 125 21.20 16.54 6.30
C TYR A 125 20.46 17.13 5.09
N LEU A 126 19.39 17.89 5.34
CA LEU A 126 18.57 18.47 4.26
C LEU A 126 19.22 19.72 3.64
N GLY A 127 20.26 20.30 4.27
CA GLY A 127 20.89 21.55 3.86
C GLY A 127 19.96 22.76 3.92
N LYS A 128 18.86 22.66 4.68
CA LYS A 128 17.81 23.68 4.79
C LYS A 128 17.16 23.64 6.18
N GLU A 129 16.70 24.79 6.65
CA GLU A 129 15.91 24.89 7.87
C GLU A 129 14.42 24.63 7.55
N LEU A 130 13.94 23.41 7.82
CA LEU A 130 12.58 22.96 7.52
C LEU A 130 11.79 22.55 8.78
N LEU A 131 12.39 22.74 9.96
CA LEU A 131 11.90 22.42 11.30
C LEU A 131 12.28 23.52 12.27
#